data_AF-A0A4P6FNA6-F1
#
_entry.id   AF-A0A4P6FNA6-F1
#
_cell.length_a   1.000
_cell.length_b   1.000
_cell.length_c   1.000
_cell.angle_alpha   90.00
_cell.angle_beta   90.00
_cell.angle_gamma   90.00
#
_symmetry.space_group_name_H-M   'P 1'
#
loop_
_entity.id
_entity.type
_entity.pdbx_description
1 polymer ?
#
loop_
_entity_poly.entity_id
_entity_poly.type
_entity_poly.pdbx_seq_one_letter_code
_entity_poly.pdbx_strand_id
1 'polypeptide(L)'
;MENRPQGRVLELVSCRTARQVECYQAANGIVAPLQRLAAGLLRVMRGSGEPEHIGFLCGAVLDALEEHRQILGSYPDGNAIAAALHLGLEEAQAGTDAEGAGIARAQRMMISGALQVCASSLLSQAVQTRNGERELLAGAMDAVRNLTEGAIG
;
A
#
# COMPACT_ATOMS: atom_id res chain seq x y z
N MET A 1 -43.70 -1.38 38.01
CA MET A 1 -42.24 -1.16 38.03
C MET A 1 -41.64 -1.88 36.85
N GLU A 2 -41.27 -1.17 35.78
CA GLU A 2 -40.19 -1.58 34.89
C GLU A 2 -39.79 -0.39 34.03
N ASN A 3 -38.75 0.31 34.47
CA ASN A 3 -38.18 1.46 33.80
C ASN A 3 -37.04 0.93 32.90
N ARG A 4 -37.32 0.69 31.61
CA ARG A 4 -36.28 0.31 30.65
C ARG A 4 -35.50 1.57 30.23
N PRO A 5 -34.17 1.60 30.37
CA PRO A 5 -33.39 2.75 29.91
C PRO A 5 -33.46 2.83 28.38
N GLN A 6 -33.99 3.95 27.89
CA GLN A 6 -33.98 4.29 26.47
C GLN A 6 -32.52 4.32 25.98
N GLY A 7 -32.22 3.46 25.00
CA GLY A 7 -30.92 3.42 24.35
C GLY A 7 -30.61 4.77 23.73
N ARG A 8 -29.58 5.44 24.25
CA ARG A 8 -29.02 6.62 23.60
C ARG A 8 -28.47 6.20 22.24
N VAL A 9 -29.11 6.67 21.18
CA VAL A 9 -28.49 6.70 19.85
C VAL A 9 -27.25 7.59 19.99
N LEU A 10 -26.07 6.98 19.92
CA LEU A 10 -24.82 7.72 19.83
C LEU A 10 -24.74 8.28 18.41
N GLU A 11 -25.19 9.52 18.24
CA GLU A 11 -25.01 10.26 17.00
C GLU A 11 -23.53 10.67 16.92
N LEU A 12 -22.81 10.06 15.98
CA LEU A 12 -21.38 10.30 15.79
C LEU A 12 -21.18 11.65 15.09
N VAL A 13 -21.25 12.74 15.87
CA VAL A 13 -21.01 14.09 15.36
C VAL A 13 -19.50 14.32 15.29
N SER A 14 -18.91 14.17 14.11
CA SER A 14 -17.53 14.62 13.92
C SER A 14 -17.51 16.16 13.86
N CYS A 15 -17.05 16.82 14.91
CA CYS A 15 -16.85 18.27 14.95
C CYS A 15 -15.64 18.72 14.12
N ARG A 16 -15.52 18.27 12.85
CA ARG A 16 -14.49 18.76 11.93
C ARG A 16 -15.05 19.97 11.17
N THR A 17 -14.28 21.06 11.15
CA THR A 17 -14.60 22.22 10.31
C THR A 17 -14.51 21.83 8.82
N ALA A 18 -15.25 22.51 7.94
CA ALA A 18 -15.18 22.26 6.49
C ALA A 18 -13.74 22.28 5.96
N ARG A 19 -12.93 23.24 6.44
CA ARG A 19 -11.51 23.33 6.11
C ARG A 19 -10.70 22.11 6.56
N GLN A 20 -10.99 21.53 7.72
CA GLN A 20 -10.32 20.30 8.17
C GLN A 20 -10.70 19.09 7.31
N VAL A 21 -11.93 19.04 6.80
CA VAL A 21 -12.37 18.00 5.87
C VAL A 21 -11.64 18.16 4.53
N GLU A 22 -11.58 19.37 3.98
CA GLU A 22 -10.84 19.67 2.74
C GLU A 22 -9.35 19.35 2.87
N CYS A 23 -8.69 19.77 3.94
CA CYS A 23 -7.28 19.43 4.17
C CYS A 23 -7.06 17.92 4.28
N TYR A 24 -7.97 17.20 4.94
CA TYR A 24 -7.88 15.74 5.05
C TYR A 24 -8.09 15.06 3.69
N GLN A 25 -9.05 15.52 2.89
CA GLN A 25 -9.29 15.01 1.55
C GLN A 25 -8.11 15.27 0.62
N ALA A 26 -7.56 16.48 0.62
CA ALA A 26 -6.38 16.84 -0.16
C ALA A 26 -5.16 15.98 0.21
N ALA A 27 -4.93 15.77 1.52
CA ALA A 27 -3.83 14.93 1.99
C ALA A 27 -3.96 13.46 1.53
N ASN A 28 -5.18 12.93 1.43
CA ASN A 28 -5.44 11.55 1.02
C ASN A 28 -5.73 11.39 -0.48
N GLY A 29 -6.01 12.47 -1.21
CA GLY A 29 -6.40 12.47 -2.62
C GLY A 29 -5.32 11.94 -3.55
N ILE A 30 -4.05 11.99 -3.13
CA ILE A 30 -2.90 11.49 -3.88
C ILE A 30 -2.79 9.96 -3.88
N VAL A 31 -3.43 9.27 -2.93
CA VAL A 31 -3.22 7.83 -2.69
C VAL A 31 -3.69 7.00 -3.88
N ALA A 32 -4.96 7.16 -4.28
CA ALA A 32 -5.54 6.36 -5.35
C ALA A 32 -4.86 6.59 -6.72
N PRO A 33 -4.56 7.83 -7.15
CA PRO A 33 -3.80 8.06 -8.39
C PRO A 33 -2.43 7.40 -8.39
N LEU A 34 -1.66 7.53 -7.30
CA LEU A 34 -0.32 6.91 -7.18
C LEU A 34 -0.40 5.39 -7.25
N GLN A 35 -1.34 4.77 -6.53
CA GLN A 35 -1.54 3.32 -6.56
C GLN A 35 -1.98 2.81 -7.92
N ARG A 36 -2.87 3.53 -8.62
CA ARG A 36 -3.29 3.18 -9.99
C ARG A 36 -2.14 3.25 -10.97
N LEU A 37 -1.32 4.30 -10.90
CA LEU A 37 -0.12 4.42 -11.74
C LEU A 37 0.85 3.26 -11.47
N ALA A 38 1.18 2.99 -10.21
CA ALA A 38 2.07 1.90 -9.83
C ALA A 38 1.56 0.53 -10.31
N ALA A 39 0.28 0.22 -10.07
CA ALA A 39 -0.34 -1.01 -10.54
C ALA A 39 -0.35 -1.11 -12.07
N GLY A 40 -0.64 -0.01 -12.77
CA GLY A 40 -0.61 0.07 -14.24
C GLY A 40 0.78 -0.27 -14.78
N LEU A 41 1.83 0.35 -14.24
CA LEU A 41 3.22 0.08 -14.61
C LEU A 41 3.59 -1.39 -14.36
N LEU A 42 3.25 -1.94 -13.18
CA LEU A 42 3.50 -3.35 -12.86
C LEU A 42 2.81 -4.31 -13.84
N ARG A 43 1.56 -4.03 -14.21
CA ARG A 43 0.81 -4.84 -15.18
C ARG A 43 1.42 -4.76 -16.58
N VAL A 44 1.82 -3.57 -17.03
CA VAL A 44 2.49 -3.38 -18.32
C VAL A 44 3.81 -4.14 -18.36
N MET A 45 4.64 -4.04 -17.32
CA MET A 45 5.90 -4.78 -17.23
C MET A 45 5.70 -6.30 -17.24
N ARG A 46 4.59 -6.79 -16.66
CA ARG A 46 4.21 -8.20 -16.70
C ARG A 46 3.58 -8.64 -18.03
N GLY A 47 3.26 -7.70 -18.92
CA GLY A 47 2.60 -7.98 -20.21
C GLY A 47 1.08 -8.17 -20.14
N SER A 48 0.42 -7.73 -19.06
CA SER A 48 -1.04 -7.83 -18.87
C SER A 48 -1.74 -6.48 -18.65
N GLY A 49 -1.03 -5.38 -18.96
CA GLY A 49 -1.52 -4.00 -18.86
C GLY A 49 -1.78 -3.36 -20.22
N GLU A 50 -2.23 -2.11 -20.18
CA GLU A 50 -2.55 -1.27 -21.35
C GLU A 50 -1.54 -0.10 -21.39
N PRO A 51 -0.43 -0.22 -22.16
CA PRO A 51 0.63 0.78 -22.20
C PRO A 51 0.14 2.19 -22.59
N GLU A 52 -0.87 2.26 -23.46
CA GLU A 52 -1.50 3.50 -23.91
C GLU A 52 -2.17 4.29 -22.78
N HIS A 53 -2.56 3.63 -21.69
CA HIS A 53 -3.17 4.28 -20.52
C HIS A 53 -2.17 4.90 -19.55
N ILE A 54 -0.87 4.64 -19.69
CA ILE A 54 0.15 5.18 -18.78
C ILE A 54 0.16 6.71 -18.79
N GLY A 55 0.00 7.34 -19.95
CA GLY A 55 -0.07 8.79 -20.07
C GLY A 55 -1.23 9.40 -19.28
N PHE A 56 -2.41 8.76 -19.32
CA PHE A 56 -3.59 9.17 -18.56
C PHE A 56 -3.36 9.05 -17.04
N LEU A 57 -2.75 7.94 -16.60
CA LEU A 57 -2.44 7.72 -15.18
C LEU A 57 -1.42 8.75 -14.66
N CYS A 58 -0.43 9.13 -15.46
CA CYS A 58 0.49 10.21 -15.14
C CYS A 58 -0.24 11.55 -14.96
N GLY A 59 -1.18 11.88 -15.87
CA GLY A 59 -2.02 13.08 -15.78
C GLY A 59 -2.80 13.13 -14.45
N ALA A 60 -3.47 12.03 -14.10
CA ALA A 60 -4.23 11.94 -12.85
C ALA A 60 -3.37 12.15 -11.59
N VAL A 61 -2.11 11.70 -11.60
CA VAL A 61 -1.18 11.97 -10.49
C VAL A 61 -0.79 13.44 -10.43
N LEU A 62 -0.50 14.07 -11.57
CA LEU A 62 -0.15 15.49 -11.62
C LEU A 62 -1.32 16.37 -11.13
N ASP A 63 -2.54 16.06 -11.56
CA ASP A 63 -3.75 16.78 -11.12
C ASP A 63 -3.92 16.68 -9.60
N ALA A 64 -3.76 15.48 -9.03
CA ALA A 64 -3.87 15.27 -7.59
C ALA A 64 -2.75 15.97 -6.79
N LEU A 65 -1.51 15.99 -7.30
CA LEU A 65 -0.40 16.71 -6.68
C LEU A 65 -0.64 18.23 -6.71
N GLU A 66 -1.20 18.75 -7.80
CA GLU A 66 -1.52 20.16 -7.93
C GLU A 66 -2.68 20.57 -7.02
N GLU A 67 -3.74 19.75 -6.93
CA GLU A 67 -4.84 19.96 -5.98
C GLU A 67 -4.32 19.97 -4.53
N HIS A 68 -3.48 19.00 -4.17
CA HIS A 68 -2.83 18.96 -2.86
C HIS A 68 -2.07 20.26 -2.58
N ARG A 69 -1.28 20.75 -3.54
CA ARG A 69 -0.52 22.00 -3.41
C ARG A 69 -1.42 23.23 -3.27
N GLN A 70 -2.52 23.29 -4.01
CA GLN A 70 -3.44 24.43 -3.95
C GLN A 70 -4.13 24.54 -2.58
N ILE A 71 -4.47 23.41 -1.96
CA ILE A 71 -5.19 23.37 -0.68
C ILE A 71 -4.23 23.48 0.52
N LEU A 72 -3.10 22.76 0.48
CA LEU A 72 -2.16 22.63 1.59
C LEU A 72 -0.91 23.52 1.46
N GLY A 73 -0.77 24.24 0.34
CA GLY A 73 0.32 25.18 0.09
C GLY A 73 1.66 24.54 -0.28
N SER A 74 1.72 23.20 -0.36
CA SER A 74 2.94 22.45 -0.66
C SER A 74 2.63 21.11 -1.32
N TYR A 75 3.59 20.56 -2.05
CA TYR A 75 3.52 19.18 -2.52
C TYR A 75 3.68 18.21 -1.33
N PRO A 76 3.10 16.99 -1.41
CA PRO A 76 3.32 15.97 -0.39
C PRO A 76 4.81 15.64 -0.26
N ASP A 77 5.26 15.40 0.97
CA ASP A 77 6.63 14.99 1.21
C ASP A 77 6.88 13.54 0.74
N GLY A 78 8.16 13.15 0.72
CA GLY A 78 8.54 11.79 0.30
C GLY A 78 7.94 10.69 1.16
N ASN A 79 7.67 10.95 2.45
CA ASN A 79 7.08 9.96 3.35
C ASN A 79 5.60 9.74 3.03
N ALA A 80 4.85 10.80 2.72
CA ALA A 80 3.47 10.72 2.30
C ALA A 80 3.32 9.95 0.97
N ILE A 81 4.22 10.20 0.01
CA ILE A 81 4.26 9.45 -1.26
C ILE A 81 4.62 7.98 -1.00
N ALA A 82 5.62 7.71 -0.17
CA ALA A 82 6.02 6.35 0.17
C ALA A 82 4.90 5.60 0.91
N ALA A 83 4.19 6.25 1.82
CA ALA A 83 3.04 5.69 2.51
C ALA A 83 1.88 5.39 1.55
N ALA A 84 1.60 6.28 0.59
CA ALA A 84 0.58 6.05 -0.44
C ALA A 84 0.87 4.83 -1.32
N LEU A 85 2.15 4.60 -1.63
CA LEU A 85 2.62 3.46 -2.44
C LEU A 85 2.91 2.21 -1.61
N HIS A 86 2.80 2.28 -0.28
CA HIS A 86 2.98 1.13 0.57
C HIS A 86 1.88 0.12 0.25
N LEU A 87 2.27 -1.08 -0.19
CA LEU A 87 1.33 -2.18 -0.41
C LEU A 87 0.79 -2.58 0.96
N GLY A 88 -0.42 -2.14 1.30
CA GLY A 88 -1.14 -2.38 2.56
C GLY A 88 -1.49 -3.84 2.80
N LEU A 89 -0.48 -4.71 2.77
CA LEU A 89 -0.58 -6.13 3.10
C LEU A 89 -0.99 -6.35 4.56
N GLU A 90 -0.90 -5.33 5.41
CA GLU A 90 -1.28 -5.39 6.84
C GLU A 90 -2.80 -5.48 7.06
N GLU A 91 -3.62 -4.79 6.25
CA GLU A 91 -5.08 -4.72 6.46
C GLU A 91 -5.82 -6.00 6.04
N ALA A 92 -5.31 -6.72 5.04
CA ALA A 92 -5.89 -7.99 4.61
C ALA A 92 -5.73 -9.13 5.63
N GLN A 93 -4.94 -8.92 6.69
CA GLN A 93 -4.42 -9.97 7.58
C GLN A 93 -4.76 -9.76 9.06
N ALA A 94 -5.60 -8.76 9.39
CA ALA A 94 -6.01 -8.41 10.75
C ALA A 94 -6.86 -9.49 11.48
N GLY A 95 -6.96 -10.70 10.94
CA GLY A 95 -7.68 -11.83 11.53
C GLY A 95 -6.97 -13.19 11.44
N THR A 96 -5.70 -13.24 11.02
CA THR A 96 -4.95 -14.50 10.94
C THR A 96 -4.31 -14.88 12.28
N ASP A 97 -4.41 -16.16 12.61
CA ASP A 97 -3.67 -16.81 13.71
C ASP A 97 -2.14 -16.70 13.53
N ALA A 98 -1.37 -17.18 14.51
CA ALA A 98 0.09 -17.09 14.52
C ALA A 98 0.73 -17.69 13.26
N GLU A 99 0.12 -18.75 12.70
CA GLU A 99 0.55 -19.39 11.46
C GLU A 99 0.30 -18.51 10.23
N GLY A 100 -0.91 -17.96 10.10
CA GLY A 100 -1.24 -17.01 9.04
C GLY A 100 -0.38 -15.74 9.09
N ALA A 101 0.03 -15.29 10.29
CA ALA A 101 0.95 -14.18 10.46
C ALA A 101 2.39 -14.50 9.96
N GLY A 102 2.84 -15.75 10.07
CA GLY A 102 4.11 -16.23 9.52
C GLY A 102 4.12 -16.22 8.00
N ILE A 103 3.09 -16.81 7.38
CA ILE A 103 2.92 -16.84 5.92
C ILE A 103 2.81 -15.42 5.34
N ALA A 104 2.04 -14.56 5.99
CA ALA A 104 1.89 -13.14 5.65
C ALA A 104 3.23 -12.38 5.61
N ARG A 105 4.08 -12.60 6.63
CA ARG A 105 5.41 -12.00 6.72
C ARG A 105 6.31 -12.49 5.58
N ALA A 106 6.33 -13.79 5.34
CA ALA A 106 7.10 -14.41 4.27
C ALA A 106 6.70 -13.84 2.89
N GLN A 107 5.40 -13.70 2.62
CA GLN A 107 4.89 -13.08 1.39
C GLN A 107 5.33 -11.63 1.24
N ARG A 108 5.28 -10.83 2.31
CA ARG A 108 5.78 -9.44 2.29
C ARG A 108 7.25 -9.37 1.90
N MET A 109 8.10 -10.21 2.52
CA MET A 109 9.53 -10.28 2.20
C MET A 109 9.77 -10.68 0.73
N MET A 110 9.03 -11.68 0.24
CA MET A 110 9.12 -12.11 -1.15
C MET A 110 8.74 -10.99 -2.13
N ILE A 111 7.63 -10.28 -1.88
CA ILE A 111 7.15 -9.18 -2.73
C ILE A 111 8.14 -8.01 -2.70
N SER A 112 8.60 -7.61 -1.50
CA SER A 112 9.59 -6.54 -1.31
C SER A 112 10.88 -6.82 -2.07
N GLY A 113 11.47 -8.01 -1.86
CA GLY A 113 12.68 -8.44 -2.56
C GLY A 113 12.49 -8.49 -4.08
N ALA A 114 11.37 -9.01 -4.56
CA ALA A 114 11.05 -9.05 -6.00
C ALA A 114 10.96 -7.64 -6.61
N LEU A 115 10.27 -6.71 -5.94
CA LEU A 115 10.13 -5.33 -6.39
C LEU A 115 11.48 -4.61 -6.43
N GLN A 116 12.34 -4.83 -5.43
CA GLN A 116 13.69 -4.28 -5.40
C GLN A 116 14.56 -4.83 -6.54
N VAL A 117 14.50 -6.13 -6.82
CA VAL A 117 15.19 -6.74 -7.98
C VAL A 117 14.71 -6.13 -9.29
N CYS A 118 13.39 -6.01 -9.48
CA CYS A 118 12.81 -5.40 -10.68
C CYS A 118 13.29 -3.95 -10.85
N ALA A 119 13.18 -3.12 -9.80
CA ALA A 119 13.60 -1.72 -9.83
C ALA A 119 15.10 -1.58 -10.11
N SER A 120 15.93 -2.39 -9.45
CA SER A 120 17.39 -2.39 -9.64
C SER A 120 17.77 -2.81 -11.06
N SER A 121 17.03 -3.76 -11.64
CA SER A 121 17.27 -4.26 -13.00
C SER A 121 16.91 -3.20 -14.05
N LEU A 122 15.78 -2.50 -13.88
CA LEU A 122 15.40 -1.38 -14.74
C LEU A 122 16.42 -0.23 -14.70
N LEU A 123 17.05 -0.01 -13.55
CA LEU A 123 18.06 1.04 -13.35
C LEU A 123 19.50 0.55 -13.57
N SER A 124 19.72 -0.71 -13.98
CA SER A 124 21.05 -1.33 -14.14
C SER A 124 21.96 -1.25 -12.89
N GLN A 125 21.38 -1.36 -11.69
CA GLN A 125 22.08 -1.26 -10.41
C GLN A 125 22.40 -2.64 -9.81
N ALA A 126 23.46 -3.30 -10.30
CA ALA A 126 23.81 -4.69 -9.96
C ALA A 126 24.00 -5.01 -8.45
N VAL A 127 24.37 -4.03 -7.62
CA VAL A 127 24.55 -4.24 -6.16
C VAL A 127 23.20 -4.37 -5.44
N GLN A 128 22.19 -3.59 -5.85
CA GLN A 128 20.87 -3.61 -5.24
C GLN A 128 20.06 -4.85 -5.64
N THR A 129 20.38 -5.46 -6.79
CA THR A 129 19.85 -6.75 -7.23
C THR A 129 20.17 -7.88 -6.23
N ARG A 130 21.42 -7.97 -5.75
CA ARG A 130 21.84 -9.04 -4.82
C ARG A 130 21.13 -8.96 -3.46
N ASN A 131 20.79 -7.75 -2.99
CA ASN A 131 20.06 -7.58 -1.75
C ASN A 131 18.60 -8.01 -1.91
N GLY A 132 17.94 -7.61 -3.00
CA GLY A 132 16.57 -8.04 -3.28
C GLY A 132 16.45 -9.55 -3.49
N GLU A 133 17.43 -10.19 -4.14
CA GLU A 133 17.49 -11.66 -4.29
C GLU A 133 17.58 -12.37 -2.94
N ARG A 134 18.39 -11.86 -2.01
CA ARG A 134 18.51 -12.40 -0.65
C ARG A 134 17.22 -12.28 0.14
N GLU A 135 16.55 -11.13 0.07
CA GLU A 135 15.29 -10.90 0.76
C GLU A 135 14.17 -11.80 0.21
N LEU A 136 14.12 -11.96 -1.12
CA LEU A 136 13.19 -12.88 -1.77
C LEU A 136 13.41 -14.33 -1.33
N LEU A 137 14.66 -14.80 -1.35
CA LEU A 137 15.00 -16.15 -0.91
C LEU A 137 14.70 -16.36 0.58
N ALA A 138 15.01 -15.38 1.42
CA ALA A 138 14.70 -15.43 2.85
C ALA A 138 13.19 -15.57 3.09
N GLY A 139 12.37 -14.80 2.37
CA GLY A 139 10.92 -14.92 2.42
C GLY A 139 10.42 -16.29 1.95
N ALA A 140 10.98 -16.85 0.87
CA ALA A 140 10.61 -18.18 0.39
C ALA A 140 10.95 -19.29 1.41
N MET A 141 12.12 -19.20 2.06
CA MET A 141 12.51 -20.14 3.11
C MET A 141 11.61 -20.03 4.35
N ASP A 142 11.20 -18.81 4.72
CA ASP A 142 10.28 -18.59 5.83
C ASP A 142 8.88 -19.14 5.52
N ALA A 143 8.38 -18.97 4.28
CA ALA A 143 7.12 -19.57 3.85
C ALA A 143 7.14 -21.11 3.95
N VAL A 144 8.21 -21.74 3.46
CA VAL A 144 8.36 -23.21 3.52
C VAL A 144 8.39 -23.69 4.97
N ARG A 145 9.14 -23.02 5.85
CA ARG A 145 9.21 -23.37 7.27
C ARG A 145 7.84 -23.34 7.94
N ASN A 146 7.10 -22.24 7.76
CA ASN A 146 5.78 -22.09 8.37
C ASN A 146 4.79 -23.15 7.86
N LEU A 147 4.84 -23.49 6.56
CA LEU A 147 4.01 -24.57 5.99
C LEU A 147 4.38 -25.96 6.55
N THR A 148 5.65 -26.23 6.79
CA THR A 148 6.10 -27.51 7.36
C THR A 148 5.79 -27.63 8.85
N GLU A 149 5.82 -26.53 9.60
CA GLU A 149 5.54 -26.52 11.04
C GLU A 149 4.02 -26.59 11.32
N GLY A 150 3.19 -25.95 10.50
CA GLY A 150 1.72 -26.07 10.57
C GLY A 150 1.18 -27.45 10.17
N ALA A 151 1.88 -28.18 9.30
CA ALA A 151 1.47 -29.52 8.86
C ALA A 151 1.74 -30.64 9.90
N ILE A 152 2.46 -30.35 10.99
CA ILE A 152 2.84 -31.31 12.04
C ILE A 152 2.04 -31.05 13.35
N GLY A 153 1.19 -30.01 13.38
CA GLY A 153 0.34 -29.62 14.51
C GLY A 153 -1.03 -30.29 14.56
#